data_AF-A0A2T2W8X5-F1
#
_entry.id   AF-A0A2T2W8X5-F1
#
_cell.length_a   1.000
_cell.length_b   1.000
_cell.length_c   1.000
_cell.angle_alpha   90.00
_cell.angle_beta   90.00
_cell.angle_gamma   90.00
#
_symmetry.space_group_name_H-M   'P 1'
#
loop_
_entity.id
_entity.type
_entity.pdbx_description
1 polymer ?
#
loop_
_entity_poly.entity_id
_entity_poly.type
_entity_poly.pdbx_seq_one_letter_code
_entity_poly.pdbx_strand_id
1 'polypeptide(L)'
;MVGHLLLYQPAIAWMRHYLRSGQAGAVRHVATQRLNLGKVRTAENVWWSFAPHDIAVILDLLGNPSLAAVQATGHARLQSAIADEVQVDLSFTSGQTAHLHCSWQWPLKQRGTVVIGDRQMLVYDEVEQAVAVHHKRIDADLNGVDDGVQTIDIANAEPLRLECEHFLACVASRQRPLSDGWNGVAVVEILEQVEAVING
;
A
#
# COMPACT_ATOMS: atom_id res chain seq x y z
N MET A 1 -1.67 -18.98 -5.07
CA MET A 1 -1.05 -17.64 -5.03
C MET A 1 -2.03 -16.67 -5.67
N VAL A 2 -2.17 -15.47 -5.12
CA VAL A 2 -3.06 -14.41 -5.60
C VAL A 2 -2.23 -13.34 -6.29
N GLY A 3 -2.77 -12.74 -7.36
CA GLY A 3 -2.07 -11.80 -8.25
C GLY A 3 -1.81 -10.40 -7.67
N HIS A 4 -1.32 -10.27 -6.44
CA HIS A 4 -1.01 -8.97 -5.83
C HIS A 4 0.37 -8.46 -6.29
N LEU A 5 0.44 -8.10 -7.58
CA LEU A 5 1.68 -7.74 -8.30
C LEU A 5 2.62 -6.79 -7.54
N LEU A 6 2.09 -5.79 -6.82
CA LEU A 6 2.91 -4.81 -6.10
C LEU A 6 3.76 -5.41 -4.97
N LEU A 7 3.37 -6.56 -4.40
CA LEU A 7 4.20 -7.27 -3.41
C LEU A 7 5.53 -7.79 -3.99
N TYR A 8 5.59 -7.92 -5.32
CA TYR A 8 6.75 -8.37 -6.09
C TYR A 8 7.55 -7.21 -6.67
N GLN A 9 7.16 -5.96 -6.40
CA GLN A 9 7.96 -4.79 -6.73
C GLN A 9 9.26 -4.80 -5.89
N PRO A 10 10.45 -4.66 -6.52
CA PRO A 10 11.72 -4.64 -5.80
C PRO A 10 11.78 -3.59 -4.67
N ALA A 11 11.20 -2.42 -4.90
CA ALA A 11 11.14 -1.35 -3.91
C ALA A 11 10.33 -1.76 -2.66
N ILE A 12 9.17 -2.40 -2.84
CA ILE A 12 8.36 -2.91 -1.71
C ILE A 12 9.10 -4.02 -0.97
N ALA A 13 9.77 -4.93 -1.69
CA ALA A 13 10.58 -5.97 -1.07
C ALA A 13 11.73 -5.38 -0.23
N TRP A 14 12.39 -4.34 -0.74
CA TRP A 14 13.43 -3.62 -0.03
C TRP A 14 12.88 -2.92 1.22
N MET A 15 11.77 -2.18 1.10
CA MET A 15 11.13 -1.50 2.23
C MET A 15 10.77 -2.49 3.33
N ARG A 16 10.14 -3.62 2.98
CA ARG A 16 9.83 -4.71 3.92
C ARG A 16 11.08 -5.17 4.66
N HIS A 17 12.19 -5.42 3.96
CA HIS A 17 13.44 -5.84 4.60
C HIS A 17 14.00 -4.75 5.52
N TYR A 18 13.98 -3.49 5.06
CA TYR A 18 14.45 -2.35 5.84
C TYR A 18 13.66 -2.17 7.14
N LEU A 19 12.33 -2.22 7.06
CA LEU A 19 11.46 -2.11 8.23
C LEU A 19 11.70 -3.27 9.21
N ARG A 20 11.85 -4.50 8.71
CA ARG A 20 12.17 -5.68 9.54
C ARG A 20 13.54 -5.64 10.21
N SER A 21 14.50 -4.92 9.63
CA SER A 21 15.80 -4.68 10.28
C SER A 21 15.68 -3.81 11.54
N GLY A 22 14.54 -3.14 11.70
CA GLY A 22 14.26 -2.26 12.82
C GLY A 22 14.84 -0.86 12.67
N GLN A 23 15.62 -0.54 11.64
CA GLN A 23 16.24 0.78 11.48
C GLN A 23 15.23 1.93 11.61
N ALA A 24 14.08 1.83 10.92
CA ALA A 24 13.01 2.82 10.96
C ALA A 24 12.23 2.92 12.29
N GLY A 25 12.48 2.02 13.25
CA GLY A 25 11.69 1.90 14.47
C GLY A 25 10.40 1.10 14.24
N ALA A 26 9.43 1.22 15.16
CA ALA A 26 8.13 0.62 14.96
C ALA A 26 7.36 1.40 13.88
N VAL A 27 6.72 0.68 12.96
CA VAL A 27 5.84 1.29 11.96
C VAL A 27 4.56 1.74 12.64
N ARG A 28 4.11 2.96 12.34
CA ARG A 28 2.90 3.56 12.91
C ARG A 28 1.81 3.73 11.88
N HIS A 29 2.19 4.12 10.66
CA HIS A 29 1.26 4.47 9.61
C HIS A 29 1.81 4.11 8.23
N VAL A 30 0.93 3.67 7.33
CA VAL A 30 1.23 3.51 5.91
C VAL A 30 0.18 4.24 5.07
N ALA A 31 0.60 5.17 4.23
CA ALA A 31 -0.27 5.84 3.27
C ALA A 31 0.05 5.41 1.84
N THR A 32 -0.97 5.22 1.01
CA THR A 32 -0.84 4.91 -0.40
C THR A 32 -1.69 5.84 -1.25
N GLN A 33 -1.19 6.16 -2.44
CA GLN A 33 -1.91 6.95 -3.43
C GLN A 33 -1.85 6.25 -4.78
N ARG A 34 -3.00 6.17 -5.46
CA ARG A 34 -3.11 5.71 -6.83
C ARG A 34 -4.05 6.64 -7.60
N LEU A 35 -3.46 7.73 -8.07
CA LEU A 35 -4.16 8.85 -8.68
C LEU A 35 -3.62 9.07 -10.09
N ASN A 36 -4.50 9.12 -11.08
CA ASN A 36 -4.14 9.51 -12.44
C ASN A 36 -5.38 9.93 -13.24
N LEU A 37 -5.19 10.55 -14.40
CA LEU A 37 -6.21 10.59 -15.44
C LEU A 37 -6.23 9.21 -16.12
N GLY A 38 -7.03 8.31 -15.57
CA GLY A 38 -7.06 6.89 -15.91
C GLY A 38 -8.21 6.49 -16.83
N LYS A 39 -8.25 5.20 -17.16
CA LYS A 39 -9.40 4.60 -17.83
C LYS A 39 -10.56 4.49 -16.83
N VAL A 40 -11.63 5.24 -17.10
CA VAL A 40 -12.91 5.12 -16.38
C VAL A 40 -13.50 3.73 -16.62
N ARG A 41 -13.92 3.05 -15.54
CA ARG A 41 -14.57 1.73 -15.60
C ARG A 41 -16.07 1.87 -15.45
N THR A 42 -16.80 0.86 -15.92
CA THR A 42 -18.28 0.86 -15.94
C THR A 42 -18.89 -0.32 -15.19
N ALA A 43 -18.10 -1.31 -14.78
CA ALA A 43 -18.58 -2.50 -14.06
C ALA A 43 -18.17 -2.48 -12.59
N GLU A 44 -16.94 -2.05 -12.32
CA GLU A 44 -16.36 -1.88 -10.99
C GLU A 44 -16.07 -0.40 -10.70
N ASN A 45 -16.06 -0.01 -9.43
CA ASN A 45 -15.66 1.34 -9.02
C ASN A 45 -14.12 1.45 -8.89
N VAL A 46 -13.62 2.66 -8.64
CA VAL A 46 -12.17 2.90 -8.54
C VAL A 46 -11.52 2.07 -7.44
N TRP A 47 -12.22 1.89 -6.32
CA TRP A 47 -11.72 1.18 -5.14
C TRP A 47 -11.40 -0.28 -5.47
N TRP A 48 -12.34 -1.02 -6.06
CA TRP A 48 -12.11 -2.40 -6.52
C TRP A 48 -11.03 -2.51 -7.60
N SER A 49 -10.87 -1.47 -8.44
CA SER A 49 -9.90 -1.50 -9.53
C SER A 49 -8.46 -1.23 -9.09
N PHE A 50 -8.25 -0.38 -8.08
CA PHE A 50 -6.93 0.15 -7.71
C PHE A 50 -6.44 -0.34 -6.36
N ALA A 51 -7.31 -0.38 -5.35
CA ALA A 51 -6.92 -0.65 -3.97
C ALA A 51 -6.44 -2.08 -3.66
N PRO A 52 -6.81 -3.17 -4.37
CA PRO A 52 -6.43 -4.53 -3.94
C PRO A 52 -4.92 -4.72 -3.77
N HIS A 53 -4.11 -4.09 -4.64
CA HIS A 53 -2.66 -4.18 -4.55
C HIS A 53 -2.10 -3.31 -3.42
N ASP A 54 -2.65 -2.12 -3.22
CA ASP A 54 -2.20 -1.19 -2.18
C ASP A 54 -2.55 -1.70 -0.78
N ILE A 55 -3.74 -2.31 -0.59
CA ILE A 55 -4.12 -2.99 0.66
C ILE A 55 -3.15 -4.14 0.95
N ALA A 56 -2.81 -4.95 -0.04
CA ALA A 56 -1.86 -6.05 0.14
C ALA A 56 -0.49 -5.53 0.61
N VAL A 57 0.01 -4.45 0.00
CA VAL A 57 1.26 -3.77 0.41
C VAL A 57 1.16 -3.24 1.83
N ILE A 58 0.07 -2.55 2.18
CA ILE A 58 -0.16 -2.01 3.53
C ILE A 58 -0.10 -3.13 4.57
N LEU A 59 -0.84 -4.23 4.35
CA LEU A 59 -0.85 -5.37 5.25
C LEU A 59 0.55 -5.97 5.39
N ASP A 60 1.28 -6.18 4.30
CA ASP A 60 2.64 -6.74 4.36
C ASP A 60 3.63 -5.83 5.12
N LEU A 61 3.62 -4.53 4.87
CA LEU A 61 4.50 -3.56 5.52
C LEU A 61 4.18 -3.36 7.01
N LEU A 62 2.91 -3.49 7.40
CA LEU A 62 2.46 -3.41 8.79
C LEU A 62 2.59 -4.73 9.57
N GLY A 63 2.99 -5.82 8.92
CA GLY A 63 3.13 -7.14 9.55
C GLY A 63 1.81 -7.92 9.69
N ASN A 64 0.87 -7.70 8.77
CA ASN A 64 -0.46 -8.32 8.69
C ASN A 64 -1.31 -8.19 9.97
N PRO A 65 -1.50 -6.97 10.50
CA PRO A 65 -2.35 -6.77 11.67
C PRO A 65 -3.83 -6.97 11.33
N SER A 66 -4.65 -7.27 12.33
CA SER A 66 -6.11 -7.39 12.15
C SER A 66 -6.75 -6.01 12.05
N LEU A 67 -7.71 -5.85 11.14
CA LEU A 67 -8.49 -4.63 10.98
C LEU A 67 -9.38 -4.40 12.22
N ALA A 68 -9.44 -3.16 12.69
CA ALA A 68 -10.28 -2.74 13.82
C ALA A 68 -11.42 -1.82 13.38
N ALA A 69 -11.17 -0.87 12.49
CA ALA A 69 -12.19 0.06 12.00
C ALA A 69 -11.86 0.59 10.60
N VAL A 70 -12.92 1.02 9.90
CA VAL A 70 -12.88 1.64 8.58
C VAL A 70 -13.61 2.98 8.64
N GLN A 71 -12.99 4.00 8.07
CA GLN A 71 -13.63 5.26 7.71
C GLN A 71 -13.37 5.51 6.24
N ALA A 72 -14.41 5.81 5.46
CA ALA A 72 -14.25 5.97 4.02
C ALA A 72 -15.22 7.00 3.45
N THR A 73 -14.81 7.64 2.37
CA THR A 73 -15.67 8.50 1.54
C THR A 73 -15.49 8.10 0.08
N GLY A 74 -16.60 7.92 -0.63
CA GLY A 74 -16.63 7.66 -2.07
C GLY A 74 -17.36 8.76 -2.82
N HIS A 75 -16.86 9.12 -3.99
CA HIS A 75 -17.47 10.12 -4.87
C HIS A 75 -17.72 9.55 -6.26
N ALA A 76 -18.98 9.63 -6.71
CA ALA A 76 -19.45 9.16 -8.01
C ALA A 76 -19.86 10.36 -8.87
N ARG A 77 -18.86 11.11 -9.35
CA ARG A 77 -19.05 12.35 -10.13
C ARG A 77 -19.19 12.08 -11.63
N LEU A 78 -18.54 11.03 -12.12
CA LEU A 78 -18.55 10.70 -13.55
C LEU A 78 -19.78 9.87 -13.94
N GLN A 79 -20.21 8.97 -13.06
CA GLN A 79 -21.29 8.02 -13.30
C GLN A 79 -22.09 7.85 -12.00
N SER A 80 -23.42 7.74 -12.11
CA SER A 80 -24.25 7.47 -10.93
C SER A 80 -23.89 6.10 -10.32
N ALA A 81 -23.79 6.04 -8.99
CA ALA A 81 -23.52 4.83 -8.21
C ALA A 81 -22.17 4.11 -8.44
N ILE A 82 -21.27 4.65 -9.28
CA ILE A 82 -19.92 4.12 -9.47
C ILE A 82 -18.91 5.17 -8.99
N ALA A 83 -18.32 4.94 -7.82
CA ALA A 83 -17.32 5.85 -7.28
C ALA A 83 -16.08 5.91 -8.20
N ASP A 84 -15.72 7.12 -8.64
CA ASP A 84 -14.51 7.42 -9.40
C ASP A 84 -13.37 7.97 -8.55
N GLU A 85 -13.65 8.30 -7.28
CA GLU A 85 -12.67 8.59 -6.24
C GLU A 85 -13.11 7.98 -4.91
N VAL A 86 -12.16 7.40 -4.19
CA VAL A 86 -12.36 6.85 -2.85
C VAL A 86 -11.17 7.20 -1.96
N GLN A 87 -11.47 7.68 -0.76
CA GLN A 87 -10.52 7.95 0.32
C GLN A 87 -10.87 7.07 1.52
N VAL A 88 -9.85 6.43 2.11
CA VAL A 88 -10.04 5.46 3.20
C VAL A 88 -9.01 5.65 4.27
N ASP A 89 -9.46 5.68 5.53
CA ASP A 89 -8.63 5.53 6.71
C ASP A 89 -8.95 4.19 7.39
N LEU A 90 -7.90 3.38 7.60
CA LEU A 90 -7.96 2.09 8.27
C LEU A 90 -7.31 2.21 9.65
N SER A 91 -7.94 1.63 10.66
CA SER A 91 -7.35 1.44 11.98
C SER A 91 -7.19 -0.05 12.25
N PHE A 92 -6.06 -0.46 12.81
CA PHE A 92 -5.76 -1.86 13.13
C PHE A 92 -5.74 -2.11 14.64
N THR A 93 -5.97 -3.35 15.06
CA THR A 93 -6.00 -3.73 16.48
C THR A 93 -4.67 -3.50 17.20
N SER A 94 -3.56 -3.44 16.45
CA SER A 94 -2.23 -3.12 16.96
C SER A 94 -2.01 -1.62 17.22
N GLY A 95 -2.98 -0.76 16.90
CA GLY A 95 -2.86 0.70 16.99
C GLY A 95 -2.16 1.36 15.80
N GLN A 96 -1.70 0.58 14.83
CA GLN A 96 -1.23 1.09 13.54
C GLN A 96 -2.43 1.61 12.72
N THR A 97 -2.16 2.52 11.79
CA THR A 97 -3.19 3.06 10.88
C THR A 97 -2.72 3.00 9.43
N ALA A 98 -3.64 3.17 8.49
CA ALA A 98 -3.30 3.35 7.08
C ALA A 98 -4.25 4.31 6.38
N HIS A 99 -3.76 4.97 5.35
CA HIS A 99 -4.55 5.84 4.48
C HIS A 99 -4.43 5.38 3.01
N LEU A 100 -5.55 5.40 2.28
CA LEU A 100 -5.56 5.10 0.85
C LEU A 100 -6.35 6.18 0.11
N HIS A 101 -5.80 6.64 -1.01
CA HIS A 101 -6.48 7.56 -1.92
C HIS A 101 -6.40 7.05 -3.36
N CYS A 102 -7.55 6.72 -3.93
CA CYS A 102 -7.68 6.21 -5.29
C CYS A 102 -8.56 7.15 -6.11
N SER A 103 -8.13 7.53 -7.32
CA SER A 103 -8.92 8.37 -8.22
C SER A 103 -8.60 8.10 -9.70
N TRP A 104 -9.65 7.95 -10.52
CA TRP A 104 -9.52 7.90 -11.99
C TRP A 104 -9.46 9.28 -12.64
N GLN A 105 -9.83 10.33 -11.91
CA GLN A 105 -9.88 11.70 -12.41
C GLN A 105 -8.96 12.58 -11.58
N TRP A 106 -7.65 12.45 -11.83
CA TRP A 106 -6.63 13.29 -11.19
C TRP A 106 -5.70 13.92 -12.23
N PRO A 107 -5.32 15.21 -12.10
CA PRO A 107 -4.50 15.89 -13.11
C PRO A 107 -3.05 15.39 -13.15
N LEU A 108 -2.54 14.85 -12.05
CA LEU A 108 -1.18 14.32 -11.94
C LEU A 108 -1.21 12.79 -11.89
N LYS A 109 -0.16 12.14 -12.39
CA LYS A 109 0.03 10.70 -12.14
C LYS A 109 0.82 10.56 -10.83
N GLN A 110 0.12 10.24 -9.74
CA GLN A 110 0.72 10.02 -8.43
C GLN A 110 0.51 8.57 -8.01
N ARG A 111 1.61 7.86 -7.81
CA ARG A 111 1.63 6.47 -7.37
C ARG A 111 2.76 6.29 -6.39
N GLY A 112 2.43 5.96 -5.15
CA GLY A 112 3.47 5.86 -4.14
C GLY A 112 2.97 5.35 -2.80
N THR A 113 3.94 5.09 -1.94
CA THR A 113 3.74 4.58 -0.59
C THR A 113 4.58 5.39 0.38
N VAL A 114 3.97 5.88 1.45
CA VAL A 114 4.64 6.53 2.57
C VAL A 114 4.52 5.64 3.79
N VAL A 115 5.64 5.39 4.48
CA VAL A 115 5.66 4.65 5.74
C VAL A 115 6.20 5.58 6.81
N ILE A 116 5.45 5.74 7.89
CA ILE A 116 5.88 6.51 9.06
C ILE A 116 6.30 5.51 10.14
N GLY A 117 7.60 5.50 10.45
CA GLY A 117 8.16 4.81 11.60
C GLY A 117 8.56 5.79 12.72
N ASP A 118 8.78 5.26 13.92
CA ASP A 118 9.17 6.08 15.08
C ASP A 118 10.53 6.80 14.92
N ARG A 119 11.44 6.24 14.11
CA ARG A 119 12.81 6.78 13.93
C ARG A 119 13.07 7.37 12.56
N GLN A 120 12.46 6.80 11.53
CA GLN A 120 12.64 7.22 10.14
C GLN A 120 11.34 7.01 9.37
N MET A 121 11.22 7.71 8.25
CA MET A 121 10.10 7.58 7.34
C MET A 121 10.62 7.08 5.99
N LEU A 122 9.82 6.28 5.29
CA LEU A 122 10.14 5.82 3.94
C LEU A 122 9.13 6.40 2.95
N VAL A 123 9.60 6.83 1.79
CA VAL A 123 8.75 7.24 0.67
C VAL A 123 9.17 6.44 -0.54
N TYR A 124 8.23 5.75 -1.15
CA TYR A 124 8.41 5.10 -2.44
C TYR A 124 7.60 5.84 -3.49
N ASP A 125 8.30 6.36 -4.50
CA ASP A 125 7.71 6.89 -5.71
C ASP A 125 7.71 5.80 -6.78
N GLU A 126 6.52 5.27 -7.11
CA GLU A 126 6.36 4.22 -8.12
C GLU A 126 6.57 4.75 -9.54
N VAL A 127 6.42 6.06 -9.79
CA VAL A 127 6.64 6.65 -11.11
C VAL A 127 8.14 6.76 -11.39
N GLU A 128 8.90 7.26 -10.42
CA GLU A 128 10.36 7.41 -10.51
C GLU A 128 11.14 6.14 -10.13
N GLN A 129 10.44 5.09 -9.65
CA GLN A 129 11.04 3.84 -9.17
C GLN A 129 12.11 4.06 -8.08
N ALA A 130 11.90 5.04 -7.21
CA ALA A 130 12.87 5.48 -6.22
C ALA A 130 12.31 5.36 -4.80
N VAL A 131 13.15 4.88 -3.87
CA VAL A 131 12.84 4.88 -2.44
C VAL A 131 13.70 5.94 -1.75
N ALA A 132 13.09 6.79 -0.93
CA ALA A 132 13.77 7.75 -0.08
C ALA A 132 13.58 7.35 1.40
N VAL A 133 14.69 7.31 2.12
CA VAL A 133 14.72 7.21 3.59
C VAL A 133 14.86 8.61 4.15
N HIS A 134 13.83 9.09 4.82
CA HIS A 134 13.85 10.36 5.54
C HIS A 134 14.27 10.11 6.99
N HIS A 135 15.40 10.70 7.39
CA HIS A 135 15.90 10.67 8.77
C HIS A 135 15.19 11.76 9.59
N LYS A 136 13.85 11.73 9.54
CA LYS A 136 12.97 12.69 10.20
C LYS A 136 12.19 11.99 11.30
N ARG A 137 12.12 12.60 12.48
CA ARG A 137 11.41 12.06 13.65
C ARG A 137 10.93 13.17 14.57
N ILE A 138 10.13 12.77 15.56
CA ILE A 138 9.82 13.59 16.74
C ILE A 138 10.67 13.08 17.91
N ASP A 139 11.37 13.97 18.59
CA ASP A 139 12.17 13.62 19.77
C ASP A 139 11.32 13.56 21.06
N ALA A 140 11.96 13.25 22.19
CA ALA A 140 11.28 13.11 23.48
C ALA A 140 10.68 14.43 24.00
N ASP A 141 11.20 15.58 23.55
CA ASP A 141 10.74 16.91 23.90
C ASP A 141 9.70 17.46 22.90
N LEU A 142 9.19 16.58 22.02
CA LEU A 142 8.20 16.86 20.97
C LEU A 142 8.70 17.80 19.87
N ASN A 143 10.01 17.89 19.66
CA ASN A 143 10.58 18.67 18.57
C ASN A 143 10.75 17.83 17.30
N GLY A 144 10.57 18.47 16.15
CA GLY A 144 10.89 17.87 14.85
C GLY A 144 12.39 17.88 14.62
N VAL A 145 12.96 16.71 14.38
CA VAL A 145 14.36 16.54 13.99
C VAL A 145 14.42 16.13 12.52
N ASP A 146 15.28 16.78 11.74
CA ASP A 146 15.50 16.51 10.33
C ASP A 146 17.00 16.33 10.06
N ASP A 147 17.43 15.07 10.05
CA ASP A 147 18.82 14.68 9.77
C ASP A 147 19.04 14.38 8.27
N GLY A 148 18.12 14.83 7.41
CA GLY A 148 18.22 14.74 5.96
C GLY A 148 17.51 13.53 5.33
N VAL A 149 17.83 13.29 4.06
CA VAL A 149 17.21 12.25 3.23
C VAL A 149 18.28 11.47 2.47
N GLN A 150 18.12 10.15 2.41
CA GLN A 150 18.93 9.25 1.61
C GLN A 150 18.06 8.62 0.53
N THR A 151 18.46 8.77 -0.74
CA THR A 151 17.84 8.05 -1.85
C THR A 151 18.47 6.68 -2.00
N ILE A 152 17.64 5.67 -2.20
CA ILE A 152 18.02 4.29 -2.41
C ILE A 152 17.74 3.95 -3.86
N ASP A 153 18.81 3.62 -4.57
CA ASP A 153 18.71 3.07 -5.92
C ASP A 153 18.29 1.60 -5.83
N ILE A 154 17.16 1.29 -6.46
CA ILE A 154 16.59 -0.05 -6.46
C ILE A 154 16.64 -0.55 -7.90
N ALA A 155 17.22 -1.73 -8.08
CA ALA A 155 17.26 -2.37 -9.39
C ALA A 155 15.85 -2.48 -9.97
N ASN A 156 15.66 -1.91 -11.16
CA ASN A 156 14.42 -2.03 -11.90
C ASN A 156 14.32 -3.46 -12.43
N ALA A 157 13.39 -4.24 -11.90
CA ALA A 157 13.12 -5.60 -12.32
C ALA A 157 11.62 -5.75 -12.61
N GLU A 158 11.28 -6.58 -13.59
CA GLU A 158 9.90 -6.78 -14.02
C GLU A 158 9.09 -7.52 -12.94
N PRO A 159 8.14 -6.88 -12.24
CA PRO A 159 7.45 -7.50 -11.11
C PRO A 159 6.64 -8.73 -11.49
N LEU A 160 6.08 -8.74 -12.71
CA LEU A 160 5.31 -9.89 -13.22
C LEU A 160 6.21 -11.10 -13.43
N ARG A 161 7.43 -10.88 -13.91
CA ARG A 161 8.42 -11.95 -14.04
C ARG A 161 8.78 -12.51 -12.65
N LEU A 162 9.06 -11.64 -11.69
CA LEU A 162 9.38 -12.04 -10.31
C LEU A 162 8.23 -12.82 -9.65
N GLU A 163 6.98 -12.40 -9.87
CA GLU A 163 5.79 -13.12 -9.41
C GLU A 163 5.70 -14.52 -10.02
N CYS A 164 5.87 -14.65 -11.33
CA CYS A 164 5.85 -15.94 -12.03
C CYS A 164 7.00 -16.87 -11.57
N GLU A 165 8.21 -16.33 -11.40
CA GLU A 165 9.35 -17.09 -10.87
C GLU A 165 9.07 -17.57 -9.44
N HIS A 166 8.50 -16.71 -8.59
CA HIS A 166 8.12 -17.08 -7.23
C HIS A 166 7.03 -18.16 -7.20
N PHE A 167 6.05 -18.08 -8.10
CA PHE A 167 5.04 -19.11 -8.25
C PHE A 167 5.67 -20.48 -8.55
N LEU A 168 6.55 -20.55 -9.55
CA LEU A 168 7.25 -21.78 -9.93
C LEU A 168 8.11 -22.31 -8.78
N ALA A 169 8.81 -21.43 -8.07
CA ALA A 169 9.58 -21.79 -6.89
C ALA A 169 8.68 -22.40 -5.79
N CYS A 170 7.52 -21.81 -5.53
CA CYS A 170 6.56 -22.34 -4.55
C CYS A 170 5.99 -23.71 -4.93
N VAL A 171 5.72 -23.94 -6.22
CA VAL A 171 5.28 -25.25 -6.71
C VAL A 171 6.37 -26.30 -6.47
N ALA A 172 7.63 -25.96 -6.76
CA ALA A 172 8.76 -26.87 -6.59
C ALA A 172 9.08 -27.17 -5.12
N SER A 173 9.14 -26.14 -4.26
CA SER A 173 9.58 -26.25 -2.87
C SER A 173 8.45 -26.51 -1.86
N ARG A 174 7.19 -26.39 -2.29
CA ARG A 174 5.99 -26.44 -1.44
C ARG A 174 5.96 -25.38 -0.33
N GLN A 175 6.73 -24.30 -0.47
CA GLN A 175 6.68 -23.17 0.46
C GLN A 175 5.37 -22.38 0.31
N ARG A 176 4.97 -21.70 1.39
CA ARG A 176 3.83 -20.78 1.37
C ARG A 176 4.17 -19.56 0.48
N PRO A 177 3.33 -19.24 -0.53
CA PRO A 177 3.54 -18.04 -1.35
C PRO A 177 3.47 -16.74 -0.53
N LEU A 178 4.05 -15.67 -1.06
CA LEU A 178 4.01 -14.35 -0.44
C LEU A 178 2.57 -13.80 -0.45
N SER A 179 1.91 -13.88 -1.60
CA SER A 179 0.48 -13.62 -1.77
C SER A 179 -0.30 -14.94 -1.78
N ASP A 180 -0.54 -15.52 -0.62
CA ASP A 180 -1.34 -16.75 -0.51
C ASP A 180 -2.86 -16.48 -0.51
N GLY A 181 -3.67 -17.53 -0.38
CA GLY A 181 -5.13 -17.38 -0.38
C GLY A 181 -5.64 -16.55 0.81
N TRP A 182 -5.00 -16.67 1.98
CA TRP A 182 -5.39 -15.92 3.18
C TRP A 182 -5.06 -14.43 3.05
N ASN A 183 -3.94 -14.08 2.41
CA ASN A 183 -3.67 -12.70 2.03
C ASN A 183 -4.79 -12.15 1.12
N GLY A 184 -5.24 -12.93 0.14
CA GLY A 184 -6.37 -12.57 -0.72
C GLY A 184 -7.68 -12.37 0.05
N VAL A 185 -7.99 -13.24 1.02
CA VAL A 185 -9.17 -13.09 1.88
C VAL A 185 -9.11 -11.79 2.66
N ALA A 186 -7.99 -11.50 3.33
CA ALA A 186 -7.83 -10.27 4.11
C ALA A 186 -7.99 -9.00 3.26
N VAL A 187 -7.49 -9.02 2.01
CA VAL A 187 -7.68 -7.92 1.07
C VAL A 187 -9.15 -7.75 0.71
N VAL A 188 -9.84 -8.83 0.34
CA VAL A 188 -11.27 -8.79 -0.03
C VAL A 188 -12.14 -8.35 1.14
N GLU A 189 -11.87 -8.81 2.36
CA GLU A 189 -12.61 -8.38 3.56
C GLU A 189 -12.52 -6.87 3.78
N ILE A 190 -11.35 -6.26 3.55
CA ILE A 190 -11.18 -4.80 3.64
C ILE A 190 -11.92 -4.11 2.49
N LEU A 191 -11.84 -4.65 1.26
CA LEU A 191 -12.53 -4.09 0.11
C LEU A 191 -14.05 -4.04 0.34
N GLU A 192 -14.64 -5.14 0.81
CA GLU A 192 -16.08 -5.25 1.08
C GLU A 192 -16.52 -4.34 2.23
N GLN A 193 -15.73 -4.24 3.32
CA GLN A 193 -16.06 -3.34 4.43
C GLN A 193 -16.05 -1.87 4.00
N VAL A 194 -15.07 -1.46 3.19
CA VAL A 194 -15.05 -0.10 2.63
C VAL A 194 -16.22 0.13 1.68
N GLU A 195 -16.53 -0.83 0.81
CA GLU A 195 -17.67 -0.75 -0.11
C GLU A 195 -18.99 -0.54 0.64
N ALA A 196 -19.18 -1.26 1.75
CA ALA A 196 -20.35 -1.11 2.61
C ALA A 196 -20.45 0.29 3.25
N VAL A 197 -19.31 0.88 3.64
CA VAL A 197 -19.25 2.23 4.22
C VAL A 197 -19.53 3.31 3.17
N ILE A 198 -19.00 3.20 1.96
CA ILE A 198 -19.19 4.24 0.92
C ILE A 198 -20.59 4.20 0.28
N ASN A 199 -21.31 3.08 0.39
CA ASN A 199 -22.67 2.92 -0.13
C ASN A 199 -23.77 3.09 0.93
N GLY A 200 -23.41 3.12 2.22
CA GLY A 200 -24.34 3.30 3.35
C GLY A 200 -24.63 4.76 3.65
#